data_AF-A0A5E5Q2U9-F1
#
_entry.id   AF-A0A5E5Q2U9-F1
#
_cell.length_a   1.000
_cell.length_b   1.000
_cell.length_c   1.000
_cell.angle_alpha   90.00
_cell.angle_beta   90.00
_cell.angle_gamma   90.00
#
_symmetry.space_group_name_H-M   'P 1'
#
loop_
_entity.id
_entity.type
_entity.pdbx_description
1 polymer ?
#
loop_
_entity_poly.entity_id
_entity_poly.type
_entity_poly.pdbx_seq_one_letter_code
_entity_poly.pdbx_strand_id
1 'polypeptide(L)'
;AIVGGKNFVIPSLKLDYFDKKTQTKKTLSTQPINIQVDKVTPIIATTETITTPDNKTPDNKTPVNNKLKYYYLLFGLIIGALISFLGIRLNSKPAPEKNQDLIKQIKSSKGDKALFDLLLPLNLNELDPILQQLEANLYKGETHKINKKAIITLIQSSEP
;
A
#
# COMPACT_ATOMS: atom_id res chain seq x y z
N ALA A 1 -11.44 24.99 -20.80
CA ALA A 1 -12.09 25.41 -22.06
C ALA A 1 -11.01 25.74 -23.08
N ILE A 2 -11.11 25.25 -24.32
CA ILE A 2 -10.15 25.55 -25.39
C ILE A 2 -10.75 26.70 -26.23
N VAL A 3 -10.08 27.85 -26.31
CA VAL A 3 -10.52 29.05 -27.06
C VAL A 3 -9.62 29.27 -28.28
N GLY A 4 -9.98 28.66 -29.42
CA GLY A 4 -9.09 28.55 -30.60
C GLY A 4 -9.48 29.39 -31.82
N GLY A 5 -9.94 30.63 -31.70
CA GLY A 5 -10.23 31.43 -32.90
C GLY A 5 -10.95 32.78 -32.72
N LYS A 6 -11.01 33.29 -31.49
CA LYS A 6 -11.61 34.59 -31.16
C LYS A 6 -10.78 35.28 -30.11
N ASN A 7 -10.81 36.60 -30.09
CA ASN A 7 -10.19 37.39 -29.04
C ASN A 7 -10.75 36.96 -27.67
N PHE A 8 -9.89 36.89 -26.67
CA PHE A 8 -10.28 36.50 -25.32
C PHE A 8 -9.41 37.23 -24.28
N VAL A 9 -9.92 37.28 -23.05
CA VAL A 9 -9.23 37.91 -21.93
C VAL A 9 -8.80 36.83 -20.96
N ILE A 10 -7.51 36.78 -20.62
CA ILE A 10 -7.02 36.00 -19.50
C ILE A 10 -7.37 36.79 -18.23
N PRO A 11 -8.19 36.24 -17.32
CA PRO A 11 -8.62 36.96 -16.14
C PRO A 11 -7.44 37.22 -15.19
N SER A 12 -7.58 38.27 -14.38
CA SER A 12 -6.68 38.53 -13.25
C SER A 12 -6.67 37.35 -12.27
N LEU A 13 -5.47 36.97 -11.82
CA LEU A 13 -5.28 36.00 -10.76
C LEU A 13 -5.04 36.72 -9.44
N LYS A 14 -5.65 36.21 -8.36
CA LYS A 14 -5.43 36.69 -6.99
C LYS A 14 -4.81 35.59 -6.15
N LEU A 15 -3.76 35.95 -5.41
CA LEU A 15 -3.11 35.08 -4.43
C LEU A 15 -3.12 35.78 -3.07
N ASP A 16 -3.84 35.20 -2.14
CA ASP A 16 -3.81 35.60 -0.74
C ASP A 16 -2.67 34.87 -0.03
N TYR A 17 -1.83 35.62 0.69
CA TYR A 17 -0.73 35.05 1.48
C TYR A 17 -0.59 35.78 2.81
N PHE A 18 0.01 35.09 3.78
CA PHE A 18 0.34 35.67 5.08
C PHE A 18 1.77 36.20 5.05
N ASP A 19 1.94 37.51 5.22
CA ASP A 19 3.27 38.13 5.24
C ASP A 19 3.88 38.03 6.64
N LYS A 20 4.94 37.22 6.78
CA LYS A 20 5.63 36.98 8.05
C LYS A 20 6.20 38.26 8.68
N LYS A 21 6.58 39.27 7.87
CA LYS A 21 7.19 40.51 8.39
C LYS A 21 6.15 41.47 8.95
N THR A 22 5.01 41.57 8.28
CA THR A 22 3.93 42.50 8.66
C THR A 22 2.81 41.82 9.44
N GLN A 23 2.91 40.50 9.66
CA GLN A 23 1.95 39.65 10.39
C GLN A 23 0.49 39.85 9.96
N THR A 24 0.28 40.20 8.69
CA THR A 24 -1.05 40.50 8.13
C THR A 24 -1.29 39.72 6.85
N LYS A 25 -2.56 39.45 6.56
CA LYS A 25 -2.98 38.85 5.30
C LYS A 25 -2.82 39.88 4.18
N LYS A 26 -2.08 39.53 3.13
CA LYS A 26 -1.90 40.36 1.93
C LYS A 26 -2.41 39.63 0.69
N THR A 27 -2.86 40.41 -0.28
CA THR A 27 -3.36 39.90 -1.56
C THR A 27 -2.48 40.43 -2.68
N LEU A 28 -1.92 39.54 -3.48
CA LEU A 28 -1.26 39.88 -4.75
C LEU A 28 -2.25 39.63 -5.88
N SER A 29 -2.38 40.59 -6.79
CA SER A 29 -3.25 40.47 -7.96
C SER A 29 -2.45 40.74 -9.22
N THR A 30 -2.60 39.90 -10.23
CA THR A 30 -2.09 40.17 -11.58
C THR A 30 -3.10 41.02 -12.35
N GLN A 31 -2.67 41.67 -13.42
CA GLN A 31 -3.61 42.37 -14.33
C GLN A 31 -4.19 41.38 -15.35
N PRO A 32 -5.45 41.55 -15.79
CA PRO A 32 -5.98 40.80 -16.92
C PRO A 32 -5.17 41.05 -18.20
N ILE A 33 -5.06 40.03 -19.05
CA ILE A 33 -4.31 40.12 -20.32
C ILE A 33 -5.28 39.95 -21.48
N ASN A 34 -5.36 40.96 -22.35
CA ASN A 34 -6.19 40.92 -23.55
C ASN A 34 -5.42 40.23 -24.68
N ILE A 35 -5.92 39.09 -25.15
CA ILE A 35 -5.35 38.34 -26.27
C ILE A 35 -6.17 38.65 -27.52
N GLN A 36 -5.50 39.24 -28.51
CA GLN A 36 -6.04 39.40 -29.85
C GLN A 36 -5.55 38.24 -30.70
N VAL A 37 -6.48 37.56 -31.38
CA VAL A 37 -6.15 36.45 -32.28
C VAL A 37 -6.30 36.96 -33.69
N ASP A 38 -5.16 37.16 -34.36
CA ASP A 38 -5.16 37.50 -35.78
C ASP A 38 -5.71 36.32 -36.57
N LYS A 39 -6.87 36.52 -37.20
CA LYS A 39 -7.40 35.56 -38.16
C LYS A 39 -6.58 35.69 -39.43
N VAL A 40 -5.51 34.92 -39.54
CA VAL A 40 -4.92 34.66 -40.85
C VAL A 40 -5.91 33.75 -41.58
N THR A 41 -6.72 34.33 -42.46
CA THR A 41 -7.43 33.56 -43.48
C THR A 41 -6.37 32.77 -44.25
N PRO A 42 -6.42 31.43 -44.30
CA PRO A 42 -5.52 30.70 -45.17
C PRO A 42 -5.78 31.21 -46.60
N ILE A 43 -4.73 31.70 -47.25
CA ILE A 43 -4.76 32.04 -48.67
C ILE A 43 -4.92 30.70 -49.39
N ILE A 44 -6.16 30.29 -49.65
CA ILE A 44 -6.43 29.20 -50.58
C ILE A 44 -6.17 29.78 -51.96
N ALA A 45 -4.95 29.61 -52.46
CA ALA A 45 -4.65 29.86 -53.86
C ALA A 45 -5.47 28.86 -54.69
N THR A 46 -6.48 29.37 -55.39
CA THR A 46 -7.24 28.60 -56.37
C THR A 46 -6.36 28.39 -57.60
N THR A 47 -6.02 27.13 -57.89
CA THR A 47 -5.63 26.72 -59.24
C THR A 47 -6.64 25.69 -59.74
N GLU A 48 -7.04 25.90 -60.99
CA GLU A 48 -8.21 25.37 -61.66
C GLU A 48 -8.16 23.84 -61.86
N THR A 49 -9.36 23.26 -61.84
CA THR A 49 -9.70 21.87 -62.17
C THR A 49 -9.22 21.45 -63.56
N ILE A 50 -8.38 20.39 -63.62
CA ILE A 50 -8.26 19.49 -64.78
C ILE A 50 -8.28 18.04 -64.28
N THR A 51 -9.33 17.34 -64.71
CA THR A 51 -9.52 15.90 -64.94
C THR A 51 -8.80 14.89 -64.04
N THR A 52 -9.61 14.21 -63.23
CA THR A 52 -9.33 13.00 -62.46
C THR A 52 -8.73 11.87 -63.32
N PRO A 53 -7.53 11.36 -62.99
CA PRO A 53 -7.28 9.93 -63.05
C PRO A 53 -7.54 9.36 -61.65
N ASP A 54 -8.31 8.27 -61.64
CA ASP A 54 -8.52 7.36 -60.54
C ASP A 54 -7.28 7.18 -59.67
N ASN A 55 -7.38 7.60 -58.41
CA ASN A 55 -6.65 6.99 -57.31
C ASN A 55 -7.39 7.30 -56.01
N LYS A 56 -8.32 6.40 -55.71
CA LYS A 56 -8.82 6.15 -54.35
C LYS A 56 -7.62 6.05 -53.39
N THR A 57 -7.29 7.14 -52.72
CA THR A 57 -6.44 7.08 -51.53
C THR A 57 -7.35 6.66 -50.38
N PRO A 58 -7.13 5.49 -49.74
CA PRO A 58 -8.00 5.05 -48.67
C PRO A 58 -7.83 5.98 -47.46
N ASP A 59 -8.95 6.55 -47.02
CA ASP A 59 -9.10 7.19 -45.72
C ASP A 59 -8.85 6.11 -44.64
N ASN A 60 -7.59 5.87 -44.31
CA ASN A 60 -7.17 4.95 -43.25
C ASN A 60 -7.41 5.61 -41.88
N LYS A 61 -8.68 5.93 -41.59
CA LYS A 61 -9.17 5.95 -40.21
C LYS A 61 -9.25 4.50 -39.78
N THR A 62 -8.14 3.97 -39.27
CA THR A 62 -8.17 2.69 -38.58
C THR A 62 -9.25 2.77 -37.50
N PRO A 63 -10.30 1.93 -37.54
CA PRO A 63 -11.32 1.97 -36.51
C PRO A 63 -10.62 1.62 -35.20
N VAL A 64 -10.55 2.59 -34.28
CA VAL A 64 -9.96 2.37 -32.96
C VAL A 64 -10.75 1.28 -32.29
N ASN A 65 -10.17 0.08 -32.30
CA ASN A 65 -10.72 -1.10 -31.69
C ASN A 65 -10.79 -0.85 -30.17
N ASN A 66 -11.95 -0.41 -29.68
CA ASN A 66 -12.19 -0.19 -28.26
C ASN A 66 -12.07 -1.48 -27.44
N LYS A 67 -12.20 -2.66 -28.06
CA LYS A 67 -12.00 -3.97 -27.42
C LYS A 67 -10.55 -4.13 -26.94
N LEU A 68 -9.58 -3.59 -27.70
CA LEU A 68 -8.16 -3.64 -27.36
C LEU A 68 -7.86 -2.91 -26.04
N LYS A 69 -8.55 -1.80 -25.76
CA LYS A 69 -8.44 -1.08 -24.49
C LYS A 69 -8.89 -1.94 -23.31
N TYR A 70 -10.00 -2.67 -23.47
CA TYR A 70 -10.49 -3.59 -22.43
C TYR A 70 -9.56 -4.79 -22.23
N TYR A 71 -8.90 -5.27 -23.28
CA TYR A 71 -7.87 -6.31 -23.13
C TYR A 71 -6.66 -5.82 -22.34
N TYR A 72 -6.18 -4.59 -22.57
CA TYR A 72 -5.10 -4.01 -21.76
C TYR A 72 -5.51 -3.79 -20.30
N LEU A 73 -6.75 -3.37 -20.05
CA LEU A 73 -7.30 -3.24 -18.69
C LEU A 73 -7.32 -4.60 -17.99
N LEU A 74 -7.84 -5.63 -18.67
CA LEU A 74 -7.91 -6.98 -18.12
C LEU A 74 -6.51 -7.56 -17.85
N PHE A 75 -5.56 -7.36 -18.77
CA PHE A 75 -4.17 -7.77 -18.58
C PHE A 75 -3.52 -7.06 -17.39
N GLY A 76 -3.71 -5.74 -17.27
CA GLY A 76 -3.21 -4.97 -16.14
C GLY A 76 -3.77 -5.44 -14.81
N LEU A 77 -5.06 -5.79 -14.77
CA LEU A 77 -5.71 -6.34 -13.57
C LEU A 77 -5.13 -7.70 -13.18
N ILE A 78 -4.94 -8.61 -14.14
CA ILE A 78 -4.37 -9.94 -13.89
C ILE A 78 -2.92 -9.82 -13.38
N ILE A 79 -2.11 -8.99 -14.05
CA ILE A 79 -0.70 -8.77 -13.66
C ILE A 79 -0.62 -8.12 -12.27
N GLY A 80 -1.43 -7.09 -12.02
CA GLY A 80 -1.48 -6.41 -10.73
C GLY A 80 -1.91 -7.33 -9.59
N ALA A 81 -2.90 -8.20 -9.83
CA ALA A 81 -3.33 -9.21 -8.87
C ALA A 81 -2.21 -10.23 -8.59
N LEU A 82 -1.49 -10.67 -9.62
CA LEU A 82 -0.39 -11.63 -9.48
C LEU A 82 0.78 -11.05 -8.66
N ILE A 83 1.17 -9.80 -8.94
CA ILE A 83 2.23 -9.09 -8.20
C ILE A 83 1.80 -8.86 -6.75
N SER A 84 0.54 -8.45 -6.53
CA SER A 84 0.01 -8.24 -5.18
C SER A 84 -0.05 -9.54 -4.38
N PHE A 85 -0.53 -10.64 -4.99
CA PHE A 85 -0.56 -11.95 -4.36
C PHE A 85 0.84 -12.44 -3.99
N LEU A 86 1.81 -12.27 -4.89
CA LEU A 86 3.20 -12.63 -4.62
C LEU A 86 3.80 -11.76 -3.51
N GLY A 87 3.55 -10.45 -3.53
CA GLY A 87 3.99 -9.52 -2.48
C GLY A 87 3.42 -9.87 -1.10
N ILE A 88 2.13 -10.21 -1.03
CA ILE A 88 1.50 -10.67 0.21
C ILE A 88 2.14 -12.00 0.64
N ARG A 89 2.32 -12.96 -0.25
CA ARG A 89 2.89 -14.28 0.11
C ARG A 89 4.33 -14.19 0.59
N LEU A 90 5.14 -13.29 0.01
CA LEU A 90 6.53 -13.07 0.43
C LEU A 90 6.64 -12.27 1.74
N ASN A 91 5.74 -11.32 1.97
CA ASN A 91 5.79 -10.42 3.12
C ASN A 91 4.90 -10.87 4.29
N SER A 92 4.11 -11.92 4.11
CA SER A 92 3.36 -12.56 5.19
C SER A 92 4.34 -13.29 6.11
N LYS A 93 4.88 -12.57 7.09
CA LYS A 93 5.42 -13.21 8.28
C LYS A 93 4.26 -14.01 8.90
N PRO A 94 4.48 -15.27 9.32
CA PRO A 94 3.45 -15.98 10.07
C PRO A 94 3.00 -15.08 11.21
N ALA A 95 1.68 -14.91 11.36
CA ALA A 95 1.14 -14.17 12.48
C ALA A 95 1.80 -14.71 13.75
N PRO A 96 2.33 -13.86 14.64
CA PRO A 96 2.85 -14.35 15.91
C PRO A 96 1.69 -15.02 16.61
N GLU A 97 1.71 -16.36 16.72
CA GLU A 97 0.75 -17.03 17.61
C GLU A 97 0.91 -16.36 18.97
N LYS A 98 -0.22 -16.08 19.63
CA LYS A 98 -0.27 -15.43 20.94
C LYS A 98 0.68 -16.09 21.96
N ASN A 99 1.01 -17.37 21.74
CA ASN A 99 1.90 -18.18 22.57
C ASN A 99 3.36 -18.18 22.14
N GLN A 100 3.74 -17.62 20.99
CA GLN A 100 5.15 -17.54 20.61
C GLN A 100 5.96 -16.77 21.65
N ASP A 101 5.36 -15.77 22.29
CA ASP A 101 6.03 -15.02 23.34
C ASP A 101 6.16 -15.85 24.62
N LEU A 102 5.09 -16.51 25.09
CA LEU A 102 5.14 -17.44 26.24
C LEU A 102 6.14 -18.59 26.02
N ILE A 103 6.12 -19.22 24.85
CA ILE A 103 7.04 -20.31 24.47
C ILE A 103 8.47 -19.80 24.42
N LYS A 104 8.70 -18.60 23.88
CA LYS A 104 10.03 -17.98 23.83
C LYS A 104 10.53 -17.66 25.25
N GLN A 105 9.66 -17.14 26.11
CA GLN A 105 9.97 -16.87 27.50
C GLN A 105 10.31 -18.17 28.26
N ILE A 106 9.54 -19.25 28.10
CA ILE A 106 9.85 -20.59 28.66
C ILE A 106 11.21 -21.10 28.18
N LYS A 107 11.51 -20.99 26.88
CA LYS A 107 12.82 -21.38 26.33
C LYS A 107 13.95 -20.55 26.91
N SER A 108 13.72 -19.24 27.10
CA SER A 108 14.73 -18.29 27.58
C SER A 108 14.91 -18.25 29.10
N SER A 109 14.00 -18.85 29.88
CA SER A 109 14.05 -18.85 31.34
C SER A 109 15.39 -19.40 31.86
N LYS A 110 16.12 -18.58 32.61
CA LYS A 110 17.38 -19.00 33.23
C LYS A 110 17.09 -19.42 34.66
N GLY A 111 16.92 -20.72 34.85
CA GLY A 111 16.72 -21.36 36.16
C GLY A 111 15.27 -21.69 36.49
N ASP A 112 15.13 -22.55 37.50
CA ASP A 112 13.86 -23.17 37.91
C ASP A 112 12.88 -22.13 38.45
N LYS A 113 13.36 -21.08 39.11
CA LYS A 113 12.51 -20.02 39.68
C LYS A 113 11.75 -19.25 38.58
N ALA A 114 12.47 -18.80 37.56
CA ALA A 114 11.88 -18.05 36.46
C ALA A 114 10.92 -18.91 35.64
N LEU A 115 11.18 -20.23 35.56
CA LEU A 115 10.26 -21.16 34.92
C LEU A 115 9.00 -21.37 35.76
N PHE A 116 9.14 -21.53 37.08
CA PHE A 116 8.02 -21.69 38.01
C PHE A 116 7.08 -20.49 38.01
N ASP A 117 7.61 -19.27 38.13
CA ASP A 117 6.83 -18.03 38.13
C ASP A 117 6.02 -17.84 36.83
N LEU A 118 6.56 -18.33 35.70
CA LEU A 118 5.90 -18.25 34.40
C LEU A 118 4.78 -19.28 34.24
N LEU A 119 4.95 -20.48 34.81
CA LEU A 119 3.97 -21.56 34.72
C LEU A 119 2.79 -21.41 35.67
N LEU A 120 2.96 -20.67 36.76
CA LEU A 120 1.96 -20.47 37.81
C LEU A 120 0.62 -19.88 37.29
N PRO A 121 0.60 -18.85 36.43
CA PRO A 121 -0.64 -18.25 35.94
C PRO A 121 -1.41 -19.10 34.92
N LEU A 122 -0.81 -20.17 34.37
CA LEU A 122 -1.39 -20.93 33.26
C LEU A 122 -2.57 -21.84 33.70
N ASN A 123 -2.74 -22.11 35.00
CA ASN A 123 -3.88 -22.90 35.55
C ASN A 123 -4.19 -24.19 34.77
N LEU A 124 -3.15 -24.94 34.37
CA LEU A 124 -3.27 -26.19 33.65
C LEU A 124 -2.98 -27.36 34.62
N ASN A 125 -3.96 -28.23 34.86
CA ASN A 125 -3.79 -29.40 35.73
C ASN A 125 -2.65 -30.34 35.28
N GLU A 126 -2.34 -30.36 33.98
CA GLU A 126 -1.26 -31.17 33.41
C GLU A 126 0.15 -30.67 33.82
N LEU A 127 0.26 -29.43 34.31
CA LEU A 127 1.51 -28.82 34.74
C LEU A 127 1.80 -29.04 36.23
N ASP A 128 0.81 -29.48 37.03
CA ASP A 128 0.96 -29.73 38.47
C ASP A 128 2.16 -30.61 38.85
N PRO A 129 2.43 -31.77 38.22
CA PRO A 129 3.60 -32.58 38.57
C PRO A 129 4.92 -31.86 38.27
N ILE A 130 4.93 -30.98 37.27
CA ILE A 130 6.11 -30.19 36.89
C ILE A 130 6.32 -29.05 37.88
N LEU A 131 5.24 -28.39 38.31
CA LEU A 131 5.26 -27.36 39.35
C LEU A 131 5.76 -27.93 40.68
N GLN A 132 5.33 -29.13 41.08
CA GLN A 132 5.83 -29.79 42.28
C GLN A 132 7.33 -30.11 42.22
N GLN A 133 7.82 -30.58 41.07
CA GLN A 133 9.25 -30.82 40.86
C GLN A 133 10.07 -29.52 40.93
N LEU A 134 9.55 -28.45 40.33
CA LEU A 134 10.16 -27.12 40.40
C LEU A 134 10.17 -26.57 41.83
N GLU A 135 9.07 -26.74 42.58
CA GLU A 135 8.98 -26.35 43.99
C GLU A 135 9.97 -27.12 44.86
N ALA A 136 10.10 -28.44 44.65
CA ALA A 136 11.08 -29.27 45.34
C ALA A 136 12.52 -28.81 45.05
N ASN A 137 12.82 -28.44 43.80
CA ASN A 137 14.13 -27.91 43.45
C ASN A 137 14.43 -26.56 44.11
N LEU A 138 13.41 -25.70 44.25
CA LEU A 138 13.57 -24.35 44.78
C LEU A 138 13.64 -24.29 46.30
N TYR A 139 12.82 -25.09 46.98
CA TYR A 139 12.61 -24.98 48.43
C TYR A 139 13.08 -26.19 49.23
N LYS A 140 13.16 -27.37 48.61
CA LYS A 140 13.58 -28.62 49.28
C LYS A 140 15.03 -29.01 48.99
N GLY A 141 15.71 -28.25 48.12
CA GLY A 141 17.11 -28.51 47.74
C GLY A 141 17.29 -29.74 46.84
N GLU A 142 16.21 -30.19 46.19
CA GLU A 142 16.24 -31.32 45.27
C GLU A 142 16.75 -30.88 43.88
N THR A 143 17.16 -31.81 43.03
CA THR A 143 17.71 -31.49 41.69
C THR A 143 17.05 -32.35 40.60
N HIS A 144 15.76 -32.15 40.40
CA HIS A 144 15.01 -32.77 39.32
C HIS A 144 15.32 -32.13 37.97
N LYS A 145 15.46 -32.96 36.93
CA LYS A 145 15.69 -32.49 35.56
C LYS A 145 14.35 -32.12 34.89
N ILE A 146 14.11 -30.82 34.73
CA ILE A 146 12.88 -30.32 34.11
C ILE A 146 12.99 -30.31 32.58
N ASN A 147 12.07 -31.00 31.89
CA ASN A 147 12.02 -31.03 30.44
C ASN A 147 11.16 -29.89 29.87
N LYS A 148 11.82 -28.78 29.51
CA LYS A 148 11.16 -27.60 28.91
C LYS A 148 10.40 -27.91 27.62
N LYS A 149 10.80 -28.92 26.83
CA LYS A 149 10.09 -29.26 25.58
C LYS A 149 8.72 -29.87 25.86
N ALA A 150 8.61 -30.73 26.88
CA ALA A 150 7.34 -31.34 27.26
C ALA A 150 6.33 -30.27 27.72
N ILE A 151 6.79 -29.29 28.51
CA ILE A 151 5.97 -28.17 28.98
C ILE A 151 5.39 -27.37 27.79
N ILE A 152 6.21 -27.09 26.78
CA ILE A 152 5.77 -26.35 25.59
C ILE A 152 4.71 -27.14 24.82
N THR A 153 4.87 -28.45 24.67
CA THR A 153 3.89 -29.30 23.99
C THR A 153 2.55 -29.33 24.73
N LEU A 154 2.57 -29.40 26.07
CA LEU A 154 1.34 -29.37 26.89
C LEU A 154 0.61 -28.04 26.75
N ILE A 155 1.34 -26.92 26.77
CA ILE A 155 0.74 -25.58 26.57
C ILE A 155 0.14 -25.44 25.16
N GLN A 156 0.79 -25.98 24.13
CA GLN A 156 0.27 -25.94 22.75
C GLN A 156 -0.93 -26.87 22.53
N SER A 157 -1.03 -27.97 23.28
CA SER A 157 -2.13 -28.96 23.15
C SER A 157 -3.36 -28.64 23.99
N SER A 158 -3.22 -27.79 25.00
CA SER A 158 -4.30 -27.45 25.95
C SER A 158 -5.08 -26.18 25.56
N GLU A 159 -4.67 -25.48 24.49
CA GLU A 159 -5.41 -24.34 23.95
C GLU A 159 -6.30 -24.78 22.76
N PRO A 160 -7.58 -24.39 22.73
CA PRO A 160 -8.50 -24.72 21.63
C PRO A 160 -8.25 -23.93 20.34
#